data_AF-A0A257TB09-F1
#
_entry.id   AF-A0A257TB09-F1
#
_cell.length_a   1.000
_cell.length_b   1.000
_cell.length_c   1.000
_cell.angle_alpha   90.00
_cell.angle_beta   90.00
_cell.angle_gamma   90.00
#
_symmetry.space_group_name_H-M   'P 1'
#
loop_
_entity.id
_entity.type
_entity.pdbx_description
1 polymer ?
#
loop_
_entity_poly.entity_id
_entity_poly.type
_entity_poly.pdbx_seq_one_letter_code
_entity_poly.pdbx_strand_id
1 'polypeptide(L)'
;GMEVANAYTELNDPDLQEQLFRTQLAGQKEEDSMAKMDHDFIRSLRHGMPPAGGLGIGIDRLVMLLTNSQSIRDVILFPLLRPE
;
A
#
# COMPACT_ATOMS: atom_id res chain seq x y z
N GLY A 1 2.21 -8.53 18.00
CA GLY A 1 3.35 -8.27 17.11
C GLY A 1 3.10 -6.99 16.35
N MET A 2 4.15 -6.33 15.87
CA MET A 2 4.05 -5.11 15.05
C MET A 2 4.48 -5.46 13.63
N GLU A 3 3.66 -5.14 12.63
CA GLU A 3 4.02 -5.29 11.22
C GLU A 3 5.05 -4.22 10.85
N VAL A 4 6.27 -4.64 10.51
CA VAL A 4 7.38 -3.75 10.12
C VAL A 4 7.53 -3.67 8.60
N ALA A 5 7.21 -4.74 7.89
CA ALA A 5 7.31 -4.79 6.45
C ALA A 5 6.27 -5.75 5.85
N ASN A 6 5.88 -5.47 4.62
CA ASN A 6 5.09 -6.35 3.76
C ASN A 6 5.85 -6.60 2.46
N ALA A 7 5.76 -7.80 1.90
CA ALA A 7 6.39 -8.14 0.64
C ALA A 7 5.56 -9.17 -0.13
N TYR A 8 5.62 -9.11 -1.46
CA TYR A 8 4.93 -10.02 -2.35
C TYR A 8 5.62 -10.07 -3.71
N THR A 9 5.40 -11.17 -4.45
CA THR A 9 5.70 -11.18 -5.88
C THR A 9 4.66 -10.31 -6.56
N GLU A 10 5.11 -9.37 -7.39
CA GLU A 10 4.20 -8.46 -8.09
C GLU A 10 3.37 -9.23 -9.10
N LEU A 11 2.06 -8.95 -9.12
CA LEU A 11 1.17 -9.50 -10.13
C LEU A 11 1.39 -8.72 -11.43
N ASN A 12 2.07 -9.36 -12.38
CA ASN A 12 2.37 -8.76 -13.68
C ASN A 12 1.44 -9.22 -14.82
N ASP A 13 0.47 -10.10 -14.54
CA ASP A 13 -0.57 -10.49 -15.49
C ASP A 13 -1.66 -9.39 -15.56
N PRO A 14 -1.77 -8.66 -16.69
CA PRO A 14 -2.70 -7.54 -16.81
C PRO A 14 -4.18 -7.98 -16.79
N ASP A 15 -4.51 -9.16 -17.29
CA ASP A 15 -5.89 -9.62 -17.37
C ASP A 15 -6.39 -10.06 -16.00
N LEU A 16 -5.54 -10.76 -15.24
CA LEU A 16 -5.83 -11.10 -13.86
C LEU A 16 -5.90 -9.85 -12.97
N GLN A 17 -4.98 -8.90 -13.13
CA GLN A 17 -5.01 -7.64 -12.38
C GLN A 17 -6.30 -6.85 -12.66
N GLU A 18 -6.73 -6.76 -13.92
CA GLU A 18 -7.96 -6.09 -14.29
C GLU A 18 -9.20 -6.79 -13.69
N GLN A 19 -9.23 -8.13 -13.68
CA GLN A 19 -10.30 -8.89 -13.03
C GLN A 19 -10.37 -8.59 -11.53
N LEU A 20 -9.23 -8.59 -10.84
CA LEU A 20 -9.17 -8.31 -9.40
C LEU A 20 -9.64 -6.89 -9.07
N PHE A 21 -9.25 -5.89 -9.87
CA PHE A 21 -9.76 -4.53 -9.72
C PHE A 21 -11.28 -4.48 -9.91
N ARG A 22 -11.84 -5.15 -10.92
CA ARG A 22 -13.29 -5.21 -11.11
C ARG A 22 -14.01 -5.82 -9.91
N THR A 23 -13.45 -6.88 -9.31
CA THR A 23 -14.00 -7.49 -8.10
C THR A 23 -13.89 -6.56 -6.88
N GLN A 24 -12.78 -5.88 -6.68
CA GLN A 24 -12.60 -4.96 -5.56
C GLN A 24 -13.56 -3.76 -5.62
N LEU A 25 -13.79 -3.24 -6.83
CA LEU A 25 -14.66 -2.10 -7.07
C LEU A 25 -16.14 -2.48 -7.14
N ALA A 26 -16.46 -3.77 -7.24
CA ALA A 26 -17.84 -4.23 -7.34
C ALA A 26 -18.68 -3.76 -6.13
N GLY A 27 -19.75 -3.02 -6.39
CA GLY A 27 -20.66 -2.53 -5.37
C GLY A 27 -20.19 -1.28 -4.63
N GLN A 28 -19.01 -0.73 -4.95
CA GLN A 28 -18.58 0.57 -4.44
C GLN A 28 -19.08 1.69 -5.36
N LYS A 29 -19.59 2.79 -4.78
CA LYS A 29 -19.89 4.00 -5.55
C LYS A 29 -18.57 4.70 -5.86
N GLU A 30 -18.41 5.21 -7.09
CA GLU A 30 -17.18 5.92 -7.50
C GLU A 30 -16.82 7.13 -6.61
N GLU A 31 -17.82 7.68 -5.92
CA GLU A 31 -17.69 8.82 -5.00
C GLU A 31 -17.18 8.41 -3.62
N ASP A 32 -17.45 7.16 -3.22
CA ASP A 32 -17.12 6.59 -1.90
C ASP A 32 -15.90 5.65 -1.96
N SER A 33 -15.47 5.25 -3.17
CA SER A 33 -14.35 4.34 -3.36
C SER A 33 -13.02 5.10 -3.43
N MET A 34 -12.20 4.95 -2.39
CA MET A 34 -10.79 5.38 -2.43
C MET A 34 -10.00 4.67 -3.54
N ALA A 35 -10.53 3.57 -4.08
CA ALA A 35 -10.04 2.89 -5.27
C ALA A 35 -10.89 3.29 -6.48
N LYS A 36 -10.25 3.75 -7.56
CA LYS A 36 -10.88 3.89 -8.89
C LYS A 36 -10.21 2.90 -9.83
N MET A 37 -10.88 2.53 -10.91
CA MET A 37 -10.27 1.70 -11.93
C MET A 37 -9.10 2.46 -12.57
N ASP A 38 -7.88 1.95 -12.40
CA ASP A 38 -6.68 2.54 -13.00
C ASP A 38 -6.36 1.86 -14.33
N HIS A 39 -6.99 2.37 -15.39
CA HIS A 39 -6.79 1.86 -16.75
C HIS A 39 -5.37 2.09 -17.28
N ASP A 40 -4.68 3.13 -16.81
CA ASP A 40 -3.32 3.45 -17.26
C ASP A 40 -2.29 2.52 -16.60
N PHE A 41 -2.51 2.13 -15.34
CA PHE A 41 -1.72 1.06 -14.70
C PHE A 41 -1.87 -0.27 -15.43
N ILE A 42 -3.11 -0.69 -15.75
CA ILE A 42 -3.34 -1.92 -16.54
C ILE A 42 -2.69 -1.82 -17.92
N ARG A 43 -2.81 -0.68 -18.61
CA ARG A 43 -2.13 -0.46 -19.90
C ARG A 43 -0.62 -0.61 -19.77
N SER A 44 -0.04 -0.10 -18.69
CA SER A 44 1.39 -0.21 -18.39
C SER A 44 1.83 -1.67 -18.21
N LEU A 45 1.04 -2.49 -17.50
CA LEU A 45 1.30 -3.92 -17.38
C LEU A 45 1.28 -4.64 -18.74
N ARG A 46 0.35 -4.25 -19.63
CA ARG A 46 0.24 -4.81 -21.00
C ARG A 46 1.44 -4.48 -21.89
N HIS A 47 2.21 -3.43 -21.58
CA HIS A 47 3.48 -3.16 -22.27
C HIS A 47 4.60 -4.15 -21.89
N GLY A 48 4.40 -4.97 -20.86
CA GLY A 48 5.29 -6.07 -20.49
C GLY A 48 6.08 -5.78 -19.21
N MET A 49 5.39 -5.82 -18.06
CA MET A 49 6.07 -5.79 -16.76
C MET A 49 6.83 -7.11 -16.53
N PRO A 50 8.16 -7.06 -16.30
CA PRO A 50 8.93 -8.27 -15.98
C PRO A 50 8.52 -8.84 -14.61
N PRO A 51 8.83 -10.11 -14.32
CA PRO A 51 8.69 -10.65 -12.98
C PRO A 51 9.43 -9.77 -11.97
N ALA A 52 8.73 -9.31 -10.94
CA ALA A 52 9.25 -8.38 -9.94
C ALA A 52 8.76 -8.74 -8.54
N GLY A 53 9.44 -8.22 -7.51
CA GLY A 53 9.02 -8.31 -6.12
C GLY A 53 8.87 -6.93 -5.52
N GLY A 54 7.79 -6.74 -4.76
CA GLY A 54 7.50 -5.53 -4.01
C GLY A 54 7.85 -5.69 -2.53
N LEU A 55 8.32 -4.60 -1.92
CA LEU A 55 8.61 -4.52 -0.48
C LEU A 55 8.21 -3.12 0.02
N GLY A 56 7.35 -3.08 1.02
CA GLY A 56 7.07 -1.89 1.81
C GLY A 56 7.67 -2.05 3.21
N ILE A 57 8.37 -1.03 3.70
CA ILE A 57 8.89 -0.98 5.07
C ILE A 57 8.27 0.22 5.78
N GLY A 58 7.63 -0.03 6.93
CA GLY A 58 7.16 1.04 7.81
C GLY A 58 8.33 1.64 8.58
N ILE A 59 8.89 2.74 8.06
CA ILE A 59 10.08 3.40 8.64
C ILE A 59 9.86 3.78 10.11
N ASP A 60 8.73 4.38 10.47
CA ASP A 60 8.47 4.77 11.86
C ASP A 60 8.46 3.55 12.80
N ARG A 61 7.84 2.45 12.36
CA ARG A 61 7.79 1.20 13.13
C ARG A 61 9.16 0.52 13.22
N LEU A 62 9.94 0.59 12.16
CA LEU A 62 11.33 0.13 12.17
C LEU A 62 12.14 0.92 13.20
N VAL A 63 12.03 2.26 13.19
CA VAL A 63 12.71 3.12 14.16
C VAL A 63 12.23 2.81 15.57
N MET A 64 10.92 2.72 15.82
CA MET A 64 10.35 2.34 17.12
C MET A 64 10.95 1.03 17.65
N LEU A 65 11.11 0.03 16.79
CA LEU A 65 11.73 -1.24 17.16
C LEU A 65 13.21 -1.06 17.53
N LEU A 66 13.97 -0.29 16.74
CA LEU A 66 15.40 -0.04 16.97
C LEU A 66 15.67 0.83 18.20
N THR A 67 14.73 1.72 18.56
CA THR A 67 14.85 2.63 19.71
C THR A 67 14.12 2.10 20.95
N ASN A 68 13.47 0.93 20.87
CA ASN A 68 12.60 0.38 21.91
C ASN A 68 11.50 1.37 22.37
N SER A 69 10.99 2.17 21.43
CA SER A 69 9.91 3.13 21.65
C SER A 69 8.55 2.44 21.51
N GLN A 70 7.68 2.59 22.52
CA GLN A 70 6.34 1.98 22.50
C GLN A 70 5.31 2.84 21.75
N SER A 71 5.57 4.13 21.56
CA SER A 71 4.68 5.07 20.88
C SER A 71 5.34 5.67 19.64
N ILE A 72 4.59 5.75 18.53
CA ILE A 72 5.05 6.39 17.29
C ILE A 72 5.35 7.89 17.48
N ARG A 73 4.73 8.53 18.47
CA ARG A 73 4.97 9.94 18.79
C ARG A 73 6.39 10.18 19.31
N ASP A 74 7.06 9.14 19.81
CA ASP A 74 8.40 9.23 20.36
C ASP A 74 9.47 9.24 19.25
N VAL A 75 9.09 8.88 18.01
CA VAL A 75 9.99 8.80 16.85
C VAL A 75 9.68 9.82 15.75
N ILE A 76 8.58 10.57 15.90
CA ILE A 76 8.20 11.67 15.00
C ILE A 76 8.52 12.99 15.69
N LEU A 77 9.32 13.86 15.06
CA LEU A 77 9.73 15.15 15.66
C LEU A 77 8.54 16.06 16.02
N PHE A 78 7.51 16.09 15.16
CA PHE A 78 6.32 16.92 15.33
C PHE A 78 5.07 16.07 15.09
N PRO A 79 4.63 15.25 16.06
CA PRO A 79 3.49 14.36 15.86
C PRO A 79 2.19 15.14 15.84
N LEU A 80 1.18 14.60 15.15
CA LEU A 80 -0.18 15.17 15.21
C LEU A 80 -0.73 15.09 16.64
N LEU A 81 -1.05 16.25 17.20
CA LEU A 81 -1.68 16.41 18.51
C LEU A 81 -3.14 16.83 18.34
N ARG A 82 -3.97 16.51 19.33
CA ARG A 82 -5.34 17.06 19.38
C ARG A 82 -5.23 18.56 19.70
N PRO A 83 -5.94 19.43 18.95
CA PRO A 83 -6.07 20.84 19.34
C PRO A 83 -6.71 20.96 20.73
N GLU A 84 -6.34 22.01 21.46
CA GLU A 84 -6.98 22.39 22.73
C GLU A 84 -8.38 22.98 22.53
#